data_AF-A0A7V0WMZ7-F1
#
_entry.id   AF-A0A7V0WMZ7-F1
#
_cell.length_a   1.000
_cell.length_b   1.000
_cell.length_c   1.000
_cell.angle_alpha   90.00
_cell.angle_beta   90.00
_cell.angle_gamma   90.00
#
_symmetry.space_group_name_H-M   'P 1'
#
loop_
_entity.id
_entity.type
_entity.pdbx_description
1 polymer ?
#
loop_
_entity_poly.entity_id
_entity_poly.type
_entity_poly.pdbx_seq_one_letter_code
_entity_poly.pdbx_strand_id
1 'polypeptide(L)' 'MEMGFDAILLNTAIAKAGDPVKMAKSFAMAIDAGRLAFEAGLMEPRDMASPSTPVAGTPFFKLGDAS' A
#
# COMPACT_ATOMS: atom_id res chain seq x y z
N MET A 1 -8.16 8.22 -4.93
CA MET A 1 -7.77 9.60 -4.64
C MET A 1 -6.27 9.73 -4.42
N GLU A 2 -5.59 8.74 -3.82
CA GLU A 2 -4.12 8.73 -3.57
C GLU A 2 -3.24 9.01 -4.80
N MET A 3 -3.67 8.64 -6.00
CA MET A 3 -2.99 9.00 -7.26
C MET A 3 -3.36 10.41 -7.80
N GLY A 4 -4.14 11.20 -7.06
CA GLY A 4 -4.58 12.54 -7.45
C GLY A 4 -5.90 12.63 -8.23
N PHE A 5 -6.69 11.56 -8.33
CA PHE A 5 -8.02 11.63 -8.95
C PHE A 5 -9.04 12.32 -8.04
N ASP A 6 -9.91 13.17 -8.60
CA ASP A 6 -10.96 13.91 -7.87
C ASP A 6 -12.23 13.10 -7.56
N ALA A 7 -12.52 12.07 -8.36
CA ALA A 7 -13.70 11.23 -8.20
C ALA A 7 -13.50 9.83 -8.80
N ILE A 8 -14.37 8.91 -8.40
CA ILE A 8 -14.43 7.55 -8.95
C ILE A 8 -15.84 7.31 -9.50
N LEU A 9 -15.96 6.87 -10.75
CA LEU A 9 -17.22 6.42 -11.35
C LEU A 9 -17.23 4.91 -11.45
N LEU A 10 -18.22 4.27 -10.84
CA LEU A 10 -18.37 2.82 -10.84
C LEU A 10 -19.84 2.41 -10.94
N ASN A 11 -20.12 1.36 -11.72
CA ASN A 11 -21.47 0.81 -11.91
C ASN A 11 -21.48 -0.71 -11.66
N THR A 12 -20.82 -1.48 -12.52
CA THR A 12 -20.82 -2.95 -12.47
C THR A 12 -20.30 -3.52 -11.14
N ALA A 13 -19.32 -2.87 -10.50
CA ALA A 13 -18.74 -3.31 -9.24
C ALA A 13 -19.75 -3.28 -8.07
N ILE A 14 -20.69 -2.33 -8.06
CA ILE A 14 -21.77 -2.28 -7.07
C ILE A 14 -22.93 -3.16 -7.53
N ALA A 15 -23.35 -3.05 -8.80
CA ALA A 15 -24.54 -3.71 -9.32
C ALA A 15 -24.43 -5.26 -9.32
N LYS A 16 -23.23 -5.82 -9.47
CA LYS A 16 -22.98 -7.27 -9.45
C LYS A 16 -22.47 -7.79 -8.10
N ALA A 17 -22.38 -6.96 -7.06
CA ALA A 17 -21.96 -7.41 -5.75
C ALA A 17 -23.04 -8.29 -5.11
N GLY A 18 -22.63 -9.26 -4.29
CA GLY A 18 -23.58 -10.08 -3.51
C GLY A 18 -24.44 -9.26 -2.53
N ASP A 19 -23.92 -8.13 -2.06
CA ASP A 19 -24.65 -7.13 -1.27
C ASP A 19 -24.30 -5.73 -1.81
N PRO A 20 -25.09 -5.19 -2.75
CA PRO A 20 -24.82 -3.89 -3.38
C PRO A 20 -24.81 -2.72 -2.39
N VAL A 21 -25.65 -2.76 -1.36
CA VAL A 21 -25.75 -1.69 -0.37
C VAL A 21 -24.49 -1.66 0.50
N LYS A 22 -24.02 -2.82 0.93
CA LYS A 22 -22.76 -2.93 1.67
C LYS A 22 -21.57 -2.55 0.79
N MET A 23 -21.55 -2.96 -0.47
CA MET A 23 -20.49 -2.60 -1.42
C MET A 23 -20.43 -1.09 -1.65
N ALA A 24 -21.59 -0.43 -1.83
CA ALA A 24 -21.65 1.03 -1.98
C ALA A 24 -21.09 1.75 -0.74
N LYS A 25 -21.45 1.28 0.48
CA LYS A 25 -20.89 1.83 1.73
C LYS A 25 -19.36 1.66 1.81
N SER A 26 -18.85 0.49 1.43
CA SER A 26 -17.40 0.23 1.40
C SER A 26 -16.68 1.16 0.42
N PHE A 27 -17.24 1.41 -0.76
CA PHE A 27 -16.65 2.35 -1.72
C PHE A 27 -16.67 3.79 -1.22
N ALA A 28 -17.73 4.24 -0.56
CA ALA A 28 -17.78 5.56 0.06
C ALA A 28 -16.64 5.73 1.09
N MET A 29 -16.47 4.75 1.99
CA MET A 29 -15.38 4.76 2.97
C MET A 29 -13.99 4.75 2.31
N ALA A 30 -13.81 3.99 1.23
CA ALA A 30 -12.54 3.93 0.51
C ALA A 30 -12.19 5.28 -0.15
N ILE A 31 -13.18 6.01 -0.67
CA ILE A 31 -12.99 7.35 -1.22
C ILE A 31 -12.57 8.32 -0.11
N ASP A 32 -13.28 8.33 1.02
CA ASP A 32 -12.96 9.19 2.16
C ASP A 32 -11.56 8.90 2.70
N ALA A 33 -11.21 7.63 2.89
CA ALA A 33 -9.88 7.22 3.34
C ALA A 33 -8.79 7.67 2.35
N GLY A 34 -9.01 7.48 1.05
CA GLY A 34 -8.06 7.92 0.03
C GLY A 34 -7.89 9.44 -0.02
N ARG A 35 -8.96 10.20 0.25
CA ARG A 35 -8.91 11.67 0.31
C ARG A 35 -8.12 12.13 1.52
N LEU A 36 -8.36 11.54 2.68
CA LEU A 36 -7.60 11.80 3.90
C LEU A 36 -6.12 11.45 3.72
N ALA A 37 -5.80 10.32 3.08
CA ALA A 37 -4.43 9.91 2.80
C ALA A 37 -3.71 10.89 1.86
N PHE A 38 -4.41 11.41 0.85
CA PHE A 38 -3.87 12.46 -0.03
C PHE A 38 -3.60 13.76 0.74
N GLU A 39 -4.53 14.21 1.59
CA GLU A 39 -4.37 15.42 2.42
C GLU A 39 -3.29 15.28 3.49
N ALA A 40 -3.10 14.07 4.05
CA ALA A 40 -2.07 13.79 5.04
C ALA A 40 -0.64 13.81 4.47
N GLY A 41 -0.49 13.74 3.14
CA GLY A 41 0.79 13.61 2.47
C GLY A 41 1.26 12.16 2.49
N LEU A 42 1.29 11.53 1.31
CA LEU A 42 1.82 10.17 1.15
C LEU A 42 3.33 10.15 1.46
N MET A 43 3.81 9.06 2.04
CA MET A 43 5.25 8.86 2.25
C MET A 43 5.97 8.94 0.90
N GLU A 44 7.03 9.75 0.84
CA GLU A 44 7.89 9.85 -0.33
C GLU A 44 8.37 8.45 -0.77
N PRO A 45 8.23 8.09 -2.05
CA PRO A 45 8.79 6.84 -2.57
C PRO A 45 10.28 6.80 -2.25
N ARG A 46 10.72 5.78 -1.49
CA ARG A 46 12.15 5.60 -1.20
C ARG A 46 12.78 4.80 -2.33
N ASP A 47 13.74 5.40 -3.03
CA ASP A 47 14.56 4.71 -4.05
C ASP A 47 15.40 3.55 -3.45
N MET A 48 15.68 3.62 -2.15
CA MET A 48 16.39 2.57 -1.42
C MET A 48 15.39 1.78 -0.57
N ALA A 49 15.06 0.57 -1.03
CA ALA A 49 14.36 -0.42 -0.23
C ALA A 49 15.23 -0.81 0.97
N SER A 50 14.78 -0.48 2.18
CA SER A 50 15.35 -1.09 3.39
C SER A 50 14.78 -2.51 3.49
N PRO A 51 15.61 -3.56 3.49
CA PRO A 51 15.10 -4.92 3.66
C PRO A 51 14.33 -5.00 4.98
N SER A 52 13.05 -5.38 4.93
CA SER A 52 12.25 -5.63 6.14
C SER A 52 12.75 -6.84 6.95
N THR A 53 13.65 -7.61 6.34
CA THR A 53 14.41 -8.71 6.95
C THR A 53 15.89 -8.32 6.91
N PRO A 54 16.52 -7.93 8.02
CA PRO A 54 17.97 -7.89 8.07
C PRO A 54 18.45 -9.31 7.79
N VAL A 55 19.26 -9.52 6.76
CA VAL A 55 19.94 -10.81 6.54
C VAL A 55 21.08 -10.91 7.55
N ALA A 56 20.75 -10.88 8.83
CA ALA A 56 21.66 -11.26 9.91
C ALA A 56 21.72 -12.78 9.92
N GLY A 57 22.55 -13.36 9.04
CA GLY A 57 22.61 -14.82 8.96
C GLY A 57 23.51 -15.43 7.89
N THR A 58 24.55 -14.76 7.40
CA THR A 58 25.62 -15.43 6.61
C THR A 58 26.91 -15.54 7.41
N PRO A 59 27.16 -16.68 8.10
CA PRO A 59 28.45 -16.94 8.71
C PRO A 59 29.43 -17.45 7.65
N PHE A 60 29.84 -16.59 6.71
CA PHE A 60 30.88 -16.92 5.73
C PHE A 60 32.00 -15.88 5.62
N PHE A 61 32.19 -15.05 6.67
CA PHE A 61 33.42 -14.28 6.87
C PHE A 61 34.21 -14.83 8.06
N LYS A 62 34.72 -16.05 7.92
CA LYS A 62 35.97 -16.49 8.55
C LYS A 62 36.67 -17.45 7.58
N LEU A 63 37.19 -16.91 6.49
CA LEU A 63 38.31 -17.53 5.79
C LEU A 63 39.43 -16.48 5.74
N GLY A 64 40.57 -16.81 6.34
CA GLY A 64 41.80 -16.01 6.31
C GLY A 64 41.89 -15.02 7.47
N ASP A 65 42.61 -15.41 8.52
CA ASP A 65 43.54 -14.57 9.31
C ASP A 65 43.73 -15.16 10.72
N ALA A 66 44.63 -16.14 10.82
CA ALA A 66 45.54 -16.32 11.95
C ALA A 66 46.55 -17.42 11.59
N SER A 67 47.75 -16.95 11.24
CA SER A 67 49.10 -17.56 11.32
C SER A 67 49.28 -19.07 11.18
#